data_AF-A0A7W1HU63-F1
#
_entry.id   AF-A0A7W1HU63-F1
#
_cell.length_a   1.000
_cell.length_b   1.000
_cell.length_c   1.000
_cell.angle_alpha   90.00
_cell.angle_beta   90.00
_cell.angle_gamma   90.00
#
_symmetry.space_group_name_H-M   'P 1'
#
loop_
_entity.id
_entity.type
_entity.pdbx_description
1 polymer ?
#
loop_
_entity_poly.entity_id
_entity_poly.type
_entity_poly.pdbx_seq_one_letter_code
_entity_poly.pdbx_strand_id
1 'polypeptide(L)'
;MSKTERRTKTKDKSKKNLAAELNKIPTRTDSTELQTSDKQNSVQSEEDIKSANDAFYNELFDVWDANEFMPQDFKIRIPVDSLEARVGYSSLFRQMHQSFIRTVAFLQTPGGGSLSVEEARRQAFHACTNKEEAKKLLQTMMRLPLESLNFVDLMELHDFAPRVAERFWEKAKREGRAEFESGHLAANITFPVGYMKQLWNIARYLGVRESFIAEWQPKGGIEIALIDMLAQSYFQWQYWLEQTVKRSQTRPREEHPDYKEWQRLRKKYNEESWMDGYWLPPYVSEQAAIEHAVQMADRFNRIFMRTLRQLRDLRRYSPVTINNPSQVNIANEGGQQINVAKTEEEKNAKKITS
;
A
#
# COMPACT_ATOMS: atom_id res chain seq x y z
N MET A 1 41.64 35.24 40.83
CA MET A 1 40.89 35.55 39.59
C MET A 1 40.61 34.23 38.87
N SER A 2 39.33 33.82 38.76
CA SER A 2 38.94 32.45 38.43
C SER A 2 38.71 32.23 36.93
N LYS A 3 38.88 30.97 36.49
CA LYS A 3 38.86 30.51 35.08
C LYS A 3 37.50 30.65 34.37
N THR A 4 36.48 31.21 35.01
CA THR A 4 35.10 31.23 34.50
C THR A 4 34.81 32.38 33.52
N GLU A 5 35.63 33.44 33.48
CA GLU A 5 35.38 34.61 32.63
C GLU A 5 35.95 34.52 31.20
N ARG A 6 36.76 33.52 30.87
CA ARG A 6 37.36 33.41 29.52
C ARG A 6 36.49 32.73 28.47
N ARG A 7 35.34 32.14 28.82
CA ARG A 7 34.50 31.35 27.88
C ARG A 7 33.37 32.12 27.20
N THR A 8 33.04 33.34 27.63
CA THR A 8 31.94 34.13 27.06
C THR A 8 32.36 35.02 25.89
N LYS A 9 33.66 35.36 25.74
CA LYS A 9 34.11 36.24 24.65
C LYS A 9 34.33 35.57 23.29
N THR A 10 34.38 34.23 23.23
CA THR A 10 34.68 33.51 21.97
C THR A 10 33.43 33.16 21.15
N LYS A 11 32.23 33.12 21.76
CA LYS A 11 30.97 32.81 21.05
C LYS A 11 30.42 33.98 20.22
N ASP A 12 30.71 35.23 20.58
CA ASP A 12 30.19 36.38 19.83
C ASP A 12 30.95 36.70 18.53
N LYS A 13 32.23 36.32 18.42
CA LYS A 13 32.99 36.53 17.17
C LYS A 13 32.62 35.54 16.06
N SER A 14 32.10 34.35 16.40
CA SER A 14 31.71 33.35 15.40
C SER A 14 30.36 33.68 14.73
N LYS A 15 29.41 34.28 15.44
CA LYS A 15 28.11 34.68 14.86
C LYS A 15 28.18 35.88 13.92
N LYS A 16 29.13 36.81 14.14
CA LYS A 16 29.31 37.97 13.26
C LYS A 16 29.92 37.63 11.89
N ASN A 17 30.69 36.55 11.79
CA ASN A 17 31.31 36.17 10.50
C ASN A 17 30.37 35.34 9.60
N LEU A 18 29.43 34.56 10.16
CA LEU A 18 28.46 33.80 9.34
C LEU A 18 27.43 34.69 8.63
N ALA A 19 27.06 35.83 9.23
CA ALA A 19 26.13 36.77 8.60
C ALA A 19 26.75 37.53 7.40
N ALA A 20 28.08 37.58 7.31
CA ALA A 20 28.78 38.27 6.21
C ALA A 20 29.02 37.37 4.98
N GLU A 21 29.02 36.03 5.14
CA GLU A 21 29.20 35.10 4.01
C GLU A 21 27.90 34.74 3.27
N LEU A 22 26.74 34.86 3.92
CA LEU A 22 25.43 34.61 3.29
C LEU A 22 25.00 35.68 2.27
N ASN A 23 25.66 36.85 2.25
CA ASN A 23 25.40 37.93 1.29
C ASN A 23 26.25 37.83 0.00
N LYS A 24 26.99 36.74 -0.21
CA LYS A 24 27.85 36.54 -1.40
C LYS A 24 27.36 35.46 -2.37
N ILE A 25 26.10 35.01 -2.26
CA ILE A 25 25.51 34.11 -3.25
C ILE A 25 25.10 34.95 -4.46
N PRO A 26 25.74 34.79 -5.64
CA PRO A 26 25.36 35.51 -6.84
C PRO A 26 23.94 35.09 -7.26
N THR A 27 23.01 36.05 -7.25
CA THR A 27 21.69 35.91 -7.84
C THR A 27 21.86 35.70 -9.34
N ARG A 28 21.60 34.47 -9.78
CA ARG A 28 21.57 34.10 -11.20
C ARG A 28 20.33 34.74 -11.84
N THR A 29 20.52 35.90 -12.44
CA THR A 29 19.55 36.53 -13.35
C THR A 29 19.67 35.89 -14.74
N ASP A 30 19.02 34.75 -14.94
CA ASP A 30 18.66 34.26 -16.28
C ASP A 30 17.15 34.45 -16.42
N SER A 31 16.76 35.65 -16.84
CA SER A 31 15.42 35.99 -17.31
C SER A 31 15.14 35.25 -18.61
N THR A 32 14.56 34.06 -18.49
CA THR A 32 13.86 33.42 -19.60
C THR A 32 12.42 33.91 -19.51
N GLU A 33 12.02 34.78 -20.45
CA GLU A 33 10.65 35.27 -20.59
C GLU A 33 9.71 34.08 -20.80
N LEU A 34 9.06 33.64 -19.71
CA LEU A 34 7.92 32.74 -19.77
C LEU A 34 6.75 33.60 -20.26
N GLN A 35 6.36 33.42 -21.53
CA GLN A 35 5.10 33.96 -22.04
C GLN A 35 3.95 33.30 -21.28
N THR A 36 3.49 33.93 -20.20
CA THR A 36 2.24 33.59 -19.54
C THR A 36 1.11 34.05 -20.45
N SER A 37 0.60 33.14 -21.29
CA SER A 37 -0.69 33.32 -21.91
C SER A 37 -1.73 33.39 -20.79
N ASP A 38 -2.21 34.59 -20.50
CA ASP A 38 -3.39 34.86 -19.67
C ASP A 38 -4.61 34.21 -20.33
N LYS A 39 -4.74 32.89 -20.19
CA LYS A 39 -6.02 32.22 -20.32
C LYS A 39 -6.82 32.65 -19.10
N GLN A 40 -7.75 33.57 -19.35
CA GLN A 40 -8.87 33.86 -18.45
C GLN A 40 -9.52 32.52 -18.08
N ASN A 41 -9.14 31.96 -16.93
CA ASN A 41 -9.85 30.86 -16.30
C ASN A 41 -11.21 31.44 -15.90
N SER A 42 -12.21 31.24 -16.74
CA SER A 42 -13.61 31.47 -16.37
C SER A 42 -13.88 30.66 -15.12
N VAL A 43 -14.05 31.33 -13.99
CA VAL A 43 -14.54 30.72 -12.75
C VAL A 43 -15.93 30.19 -13.08
N GLN A 44 -16.03 28.89 -13.40
CA GLN A 44 -17.30 28.21 -13.52
C GLN A 44 -18.05 28.42 -12.20
N SER A 45 -19.31 28.83 -12.29
CA SER A 45 -20.09 29.07 -11.08
C SER A 45 -20.25 27.75 -10.31
N GLU A 46 -20.34 27.81 -8.97
CA GLU A 46 -20.57 26.59 -8.17
C GLU A 46 -21.86 25.85 -8.58
N GLU A 47 -22.82 26.56 -9.17
CA GLU A 47 -24.06 25.99 -9.72
C GLU A 47 -23.80 25.14 -10.97
N ASP A 48 -22.90 25.58 -11.86
CA ASP A 48 -22.52 24.79 -13.04
C ASP A 48 -21.82 23.49 -12.64
N ILE A 49 -20.95 23.54 -11.63
CA ILE A 49 -20.25 22.36 -11.09
C ILE A 49 -21.25 21.39 -10.44
N LYS A 50 -22.23 21.90 -9.68
CA LYS A 50 -23.29 21.06 -9.10
C LYS A 50 -24.16 20.42 -10.17
N SER A 51 -24.59 21.18 -11.17
CA SER A 51 -25.41 20.69 -12.27
C SER A 51 -24.71 19.58 -13.08
N ALA A 52 -23.42 19.78 -13.39
CA ALA A 52 -22.61 18.77 -14.09
C ALA A 52 -22.45 17.47 -13.27
N ASN A 53 -22.22 17.60 -11.96
CA ASN A 53 -22.12 16.43 -11.08
C ASN A 53 -23.46 15.69 -10.99
N ASP A 54 -24.58 16.40 -10.85
CA ASP A 54 -25.90 15.78 -10.79
C ASP A 54 -26.26 15.06 -12.09
N ALA A 55 -25.90 15.62 -13.25
CA ALA A 55 -26.05 14.97 -14.55
C ALA A 55 -25.24 13.67 -14.62
N PHE A 56 -23.98 13.69 -14.19
CA PHE A 56 -23.13 12.50 -14.13
C PHE A 56 -23.71 11.41 -13.22
N TYR A 57 -24.22 11.77 -12.04
CA TYR A 57 -24.85 10.80 -11.15
C TYR A 57 -26.17 10.28 -11.71
N ASN A 58 -26.99 11.11 -12.36
CA ASN A 58 -28.21 10.62 -13.01
C ASN A 58 -27.87 9.62 -14.11
N GLU A 59 -26.88 9.92 -14.95
CA GLU A 59 -26.40 9.02 -16.01
C GLU A 59 -25.91 7.69 -15.44
N LEU A 60 -25.15 7.70 -14.33
CA LEU A 60 -24.67 6.47 -13.69
C LEU A 60 -25.80 5.54 -13.21
N PHE A 61 -26.93 6.12 -12.79
CA PHE A 61 -28.12 5.37 -12.37
C PHE A 61 -29.03 4.98 -13.54
N ASP A 62 -29.02 5.72 -14.65
CA ASP A 62 -29.97 5.58 -15.75
C ASP A 62 -29.40 4.83 -16.98
N VAL A 63 -28.09 4.90 -17.24
CA VAL A 63 -27.43 4.24 -18.39
C VAL A 63 -26.98 2.82 -18.03
N TRP A 64 -27.62 1.83 -18.65
CA TRP A 64 -27.25 0.42 -18.60
C TRP A 64 -26.73 -0.05 -19.96
N ASP A 65 -25.51 -0.57 -20.00
CA ASP A 65 -25.02 -1.42 -21.08
C ASP A 65 -24.80 -2.83 -20.51
N ALA A 66 -25.54 -3.81 -21.03
CA ALA A 66 -25.43 -5.21 -20.63
C ALA A 66 -24.05 -5.81 -20.90
N ASN A 67 -23.25 -5.18 -21.77
CA ASN A 67 -21.95 -5.67 -22.21
C ASN A 67 -20.77 -5.03 -21.47
N GLU A 68 -20.99 -4.00 -20.64
CA GLU A 68 -19.91 -3.27 -19.95
C GLU A 68 -19.18 -4.14 -18.91
N PHE A 69 -19.85 -5.17 -18.40
CA PHE A 69 -19.32 -6.08 -17.38
C PHE A 69 -19.30 -7.52 -17.89
N MET A 70 -18.48 -7.77 -18.91
CA MET A 70 -17.99 -9.14 -19.15
C MET A 70 -16.85 -9.39 -18.13
N PRO A 71 -17.06 -10.18 -17.06
CA PRO A 71 -15.99 -10.53 -16.14
C PRO A 71 -14.83 -11.12 -16.94
N GLN A 72 -13.60 -10.68 -16.67
CA GLN A 72 -12.44 -11.26 -17.34
C GLN A 72 -12.41 -12.76 -17.05
N ASP A 73 -12.34 -13.57 -18.11
CA ASP A 73 -12.45 -15.03 -18.09
C ASP A 73 -11.27 -15.69 -17.36
N PHE A 74 -11.25 -15.61 -16.03
CA PHE A 74 -10.48 -16.53 -15.21
C PHE A 74 -11.31 -17.78 -14.99
N LYS A 75 -11.04 -18.82 -15.79
CA LYS A 75 -11.70 -20.13 -15.66
C LYS A 75 -11.15 -20.87 -14.45
N ILE A 76 -11.68 -20.57 -13.26
CA ILE A 76 -11.41 -21.33 -12.03
C ILE A 76 -12.45 -22.45 -11.94
N ARG A 77 -11.98 -23.70 -11.81
CA ARG A 77 -12.88 -24.85 -11.56
C ARG A 77 -13.34 -24.79 -10.12
N ILE A 78 -14.63 -24.54 -9.91
CA ILE A 78 -15.25 -24.43 -8.58
C ILE A 78 -16.26 -25.58 -8.43
N PRO A 79 -16.27 -26.32 -7.31
CA PRO A 79 -17.29 -27.33 -7.05
C PRO A 79 -18.69 -26.71 -7.06
N VAL A 80 -19.65 -27.35 -7.75
CA VAL A 80 -21.01 -26.82 -7.95
C VAL A 80 -21.75 -26.57 -6.63
N ASP A 81 -21.43 -27.35 -5.59
CA ASP A 81 -22.04 -27.24 -4.26
C ASP A 81 -21.38 -26.20 -3.34
N SER A 82 -20.27 -25.60 -3.77
CA SER A 82 -19.58 -24.60 -2.95
C SER A 82 -20.35 -23.29 -2.88
N LEU A 83 -20.17 -22.57 -1.76
CA LEU A 83 -20.67 -21.21 -1.63
C LEU A 83 -20.07 -20.31 -2.73
N GLU A 84 -18.82 -20.57 -3.14
CA GLU A 84 -18.18 -19.89 -4.27
C GLU A 84 -18.93 -20.09 -5.60
N ALA A 85 -19.50 -21.27 -5.87
CA ALA A 85 -20.29 -21.50 -7.08
C ALA A 85 -21.66 -20.81 -7.02
N ARG A 86 -22.24 -20.67 -5.82
CA ARG A 86 -23.58 -20.06 -5.64
C ARG A 86 -23.56 -18.54 -5.62
N VAL A 87 -22.53 -17.94 -5.02
CA VAL A 87 -22.44 -16.48 -4.85
C VAL A 87 -21.41 -15.86 -5.81
N GLY A 88 -20.50 -16.66 -6.39
CA GLY A 88 -19.43 -16.21 -7.26
C GLY A 88 -18.10 -15.97 -6.53
N TYR A 89 -16.98 -16.25 -7.21
CA TYR A 89 -15.64 -15.89 -6.73
C TYR A 89 -15.49 -14.36 -6.69
N SER A 90 -14.97 -13.81 -5.60
CA SER A 90 -14.87 -12.35 -5.35
C SER A 90 -16.19 -11.57 -5.27
N SER A 91 -17.30 -12.25 -4.96
CA SER A 91 -18.60 -11.58 -4.89
C SER A 91 -18.61 -10.48 -3.83
N LEU A 92 -19.14 -9.34 -4.23
CA LEU A 92 -19.33 -8.19 -3.35
C LEU A 92 -20.17 -8.58 -2.13
N PHE A 93 -21.19 -9.41 -2.34
CA PHE A 93 -22.07 -9.91 -1.30
C PHE A 93 -21.35 -10.61 -0.15
N ARG A 94 -20.30 -11.40 -0.44
CA ARG A 94 -19.51 -12.08 0.59
C ARG A 94 -18.77 -11.08 1.49
N GLN A 95 -18.18 -10.05 0.89
CA GLN A 95 -17.46 -9.01 1.63
C GLN A 95 -18.42 -8.16 2.47
N MET A 96 -19.57 -7.79 1.89
CA MET A 96 -20.64 -7.07 2.60
C MET A 96 -21.15 -7.87 3.81
N HIS A 97 -21.47 -9.16 3.63
CA HIS A 97 -21.96 -10.00 4.72
C HIS A 97 -20.92 -10.21 5.82
N GLN A 98 -19.65 -10.41 5.46
CA GLN A 98 -18.57 -10.56 6.43
C GLN A 98 -18.35 -9.26 7.24
N SER A 99 -18.42 -8.10 6.60
CA SER A 99 -18.33 -6.82 7.30
C SER A 99 -19.51 -6.61 8.25
N PHE A 100 -20.73 -6.90 7.79
CA PHE A 100 -21.93 -6.83 8.62
C PHE A 100 -21.81 -7.66 9.91
N ILE A 101 -21.37 -8.93 9.80
CA ILE A 101 -21.16 -9.79 10.98
C ILE A 101 -20.14 -9.18 11.94
N ARG A 102 -19.04 -8.61 11.43
CA ARG A 102 -18.01 -7.96 12.27
C ARG A 102 -18.55 -6.74 12.98
N THR A 103 -19.33 -5.90 12.29
CA THR A 103 -19.96 -4.72 12.89
C THR A 103 -20.95 -5.10 13.98
N VAL A 104 -21.83 -6.09 13.73
CA VAL A 104 -22.77 -6.61 14.73
C VAL A 104 -22.03 -7.19 15.94
N ALA A 105 -20.95 -7.94 15.72
CA ALA A 105 -20.14 -8.49 16.81
C ALA A 105 -19.46 -7.39 17.63
N PHE A 106 -18.95 -6.32 16.99
CA PHE A 106 -18.36 -5.18 17.68
C PHE A 106 -19.39 -4.44 18.55
N LEU A 107 -20.59 -4.17 18.03
CA LEU A 107 -21.67 -3.49 18.75
C LEU A 107 -22.16 -4.25 20.01
N GLN A 108 -21.99 -5.57 20.04
CA GLN A 108 -22.27 -6.40 21.22
C GLN A 108 -21.19 -6.32 22.29
N THR A 109 -19.99 -5.83 21.96
CA THR A 109 -18.91 -5.68 22.95
C THR A 109 -19.15 -4.45 23.85
N PRO A 110 -18.56 -4.40 25.05
CA PRO A 110 -18.64 -3.22 25.92
C PRO A 110 -18.14 -1.93 25.26
N GLY A 111 -17.16 -2.02 24.35
CA GLY A 111 -16.66 -0.87 23.59
C GLY A 111 -17.62 -0.40 22.49
N GLY A 112 -18.52 -1.26 22.04
CA GLY A 112 -19.53 -0.97 21.01
C GLY A 112 -20.92 -0.63 21.57
N GLY A 113 -21.09 -0.62 22.89
CA GLY A 113 -22.35 -0.25 23.55
C GLY A 113 -23.13 -1.41 24.19
N SER A 114 -22.62 -2.64 24.15
CA SER A 114 -23.28 -3.83 24.73
C SER A 114 -24.71 -4.04 24.26
N LEU A 115 -24.99 -3.75 22.98
CA LEU A 115 -26.34 -3.82 22.43
C LEU A 115 -26.83 -5.26 22.33
N SER A 116 -28.15 -5.45 22.40
CA SER A 116 -28.74 -6.75 22.08
C SER A 116 -28.47 -7.12 20.62
N VAL A 117 -28.54 -8.41 20.27
CA VAL A 117 -28.29 -8.89 18.90
C VAL A 117 -29.18 -8.19 17.88
N GLU A 118 -30.44 -7.93 18.22
CA GLU A 118 -31.41 -7.29 17.34
C GLU A 118 -31.16 -5.78 17.17
N GLU A 119 -30.84 -5.08 18.26
CA GLU A 119 -30.46 -3.67 18.21
C GLU A 119 -29.15 -3.47 17.45
N ALA A 120 -28.16 -4.33 17.68
CA ALA A 120 -26.90 -4.33 16.96
C ALA A 120 -27.10 -4.54 15.45
N ARG A 121 -28.01 -5.45 15.04
CA ARG A 121 -28.37 -5.63 13.62
C ARG A 121 -29.04 -4.40 13.03
N ARG A 122 -29.94 -3.77 13.78
CA ARG A 122 -30.65 -2.55 13.36
C ARG A 122 -29.71 -1.36 13.23
N GLN A 123 -28.70 -1.25 14.09
CA GLN A 123 -27.72 -0.18 14.05
C GLN A 123 -26.57 -0.43 13.06
N ALA A 124 -26.24 -1.71 12.79
CA ALA A 124 -25.19 -2.06 11.84
C ALA A 124 -25.59 -1.85 10.37
N PHE A 125 -26.89 -1.64 10.07
CA PHE A 125 -27.38 -1.51 8.71
C PHE A 125 -28.61 -0.62 8.65
N HIS A 126 -28.53 0.43 7.84
CA HIS A 126 -29.63 1.31 7.52
C HIS A 126 -29.91 1.31 6.01
N ALA A 127 -30.91 0.54 5.59
CA ALA A 127 -31.33 0.50 4.18
C ALA A 127 -31.69 1.90 3.69
N CYS A 128 -31.10 2.32 2.57
CA CYS A 128 -31.48 3.56 1.91
C CYS A 128 -32.96 3.51 1.51
N THR A 129 -33.72 4.51 1.94
CA THR A 129 -35.17 4.56 1.69
C THR A 129 -35.48 5.17 0.33
N ASN A 130 -34.67 6.14 -0.10
CA ASN A 130 -34.98 7.03 -1.22
C ASN A 130 -33.78 7.15 -2.18
N LYS A 131 -34.04 7.49 -3.46
CA LYS A 131 -32.99 7.72 -4.48
C LYS A 131 -32.02 8.84 -4.08
N GLU A 132 -32.52 9.89 -3.41
CA GLU A 132 -31.70 11.01 -2.94
C GLU A 132 -30.73 10.61 -1.82
N GLU A 133 -31.17 9.74 -0.91
CA GLU A 133 -30.34 9.21 0.18
C GLU A 133 -29.20 8.34 -0.39
N ALA A 134 -29.53 7.43 -1.32
CA ALA A 134 -28.53 6.61 -2.02
C ALA A 134 -27.52 7.46 -2.80
N LYS A 135 -27.96 8.55 -3.45
CA LYS A 135 -27.06 9.50 -4.12
C LYS A 135 -26.14 10.21 -3.12
N LYS A 136 -26.68 10.68 -1.99
CA LYS A 136 -25.90 11.34 -0.94
C LYS A 136 -24.88 10.39 -0.32
N LEU A 137 -25.25 9.13 -0.12
CA LEU A 137 -24.36 8.08 0.35
C LEU A 137 -23.22 7.86 -0.65
N LEU A 138 -23.53 7.65 -1.94
CA LEU A 138 -22.52 7.51 -2.99
C LEU A 138 -21.60 8.74 -3.08
N GLN A 139 -22.13 9.95 -3.01
CA GLN A 139 -21.34 11.18 -2.98
C GLN A 139 -20.40 11.23 -1.77
N THR A 140 -20.87 10.79 -0.61
CA THR A 140 -20.05 10.69 0.60
C THR A 140 -18.94 9.67 0.41
N MET A 141 -19.25 8.49 -0.12
CA MET A 141 -18.26 7.45 -0.44
C MET A 141 -17.19 7.95 -1.44
N MET A 142 -17.60 8.70 -2.46
CA MET A 142 -16.68 9.25 -3.46
C MET A 142 -15.75 10.36 -2.92
N ARG A 143 -16.10 10.99 -1.78
CA ARG A 143 -15.28 12.02 -1.12
C ARG A 143 -14.29 11.43 -0.12
N LEU A 144 -14.56 10.23 0.39
CA LEU A 144 -13.72 9.57 1.37
C LEU A 144 -12.55 8.84 0.67
N PRO A 145 -11.39 8.71 1.33
CA PRO A 145 -10.33 7.82 0.86
C PRO A 145 -10.86 6.38 0.78
N LEU A 146 -10.43 5.60 -0.22
CA LEU A 146 -10.86 4.20 -0.38
C LEU A 146 -10.59 3.34 0.88
N GLU A 147 -9.51 3.64 1.61
CA GLU A 147 -9.15 2.98 2.88
C GLU A 147 -10.16 3.23 4.01
N SER A 148 -10.92 4.32 3.94
CA SER A 148 -11.91 4.71 4.95
C SER A 148 -13.32 4.21 4.65
N LEU A 149 -13.53 3.58 3.49
CA LEU A 149 -14.84 3.07 3.10
C LEU A 149 -15.13 1.75 3.79
N ASN A 150 -16.34 1.61 4.31
CA ASN A 150 -16.80 0.35 4.87
C ASN A 150 -17.70 -0.38 3.86
N PHE A 151 -17.64 -1.71 3.88
CA PHE A 151 -18.60 -2.54 3.14
C PHE A 151 -20.04 -2.40 3.66
N VAL A 152 -20.25 -1.84 4.86
CA VAL A 152 -21.59 -1.47 5.35
C VAL A 152 -22.21 -0.39 4.46
N ASP A 153 -21.48 0.69 4.17
CA ASP A 153 -21.96 1.77 3.28
C ASP A 153 -22.31 1.22 1.89
N LEU A 154 -21.49 0.30 1.40
CA LEU A 154 -21.72 -0.35 0.11
C LEU A 154 -22.92 -1.30 0.13
N MET A 155 -23.23 -1.90 1.28
CA MET A 155 -24.40 -2.76 1.49
C MET A 155 -25.69 -1.93 1.55
N GLU A 156 -25.67 -0.77 2.22
CA GLU A 156 -26.78 0.19 2.23
C GLU A 156 -27.07 0.71 0.81
N LEU A 157 -26.02 1.02 0.06
CA LEU A 157 -26.14 1.39 -1.35
C LEU A 157 -26.64 0.22 -2.20
N HIS A 158 -26.18 -1.01 -1.93
CA HIS A 158 -26.56 -2.19 -2.71
C HIS A 158 -28.03 -2.56 -2.54
N ASP A 159 -28.61 -2.39 -1.35
CA ASP A 159 -30.02 -2.70 -1.10
C ASP A 159 -30.96 -1.86 -1.98
N PHE A 160 -30.64 -0.58 -2.17
CA PHE A 160 -31.42 0.32 -3.01
C PHE A 160 -30.99 0.30 -4.49
N ALA A 161 -29.68 0.30 -4.75
CA ALA A 161 -29.07 0.42 -6.07
C ALA A 161 -27.92 -0.60 -6.26
N PRO A 162 -28.24 -1.91 -6.37
CA PRO A 162 -27.24 -2.98 -6.40
C PRO A 162 -26.21 -2.80 -7.51
N ARG A 163 -26.66 -2.34 -8.69
CA ARG A 163 -25.81 -2.09 -9.86
C ARG A 163 -24.78 -0.98 -9.62
N VAL A 164 -25.19 0.09 -8.93
CA VAL A 164 -24.29 1.22 -8.65
C VAL A 164 -23.24 0.80 -7.63
N ALA A 165 -23.62 0.00 -6.63
CA ALA A 165 -22.68 -0.60 -5.68
C ALA A 165 -21.67 -1.53 -6.38
N GLU A 166 -22.12 -2.38 -7.31
CA GLU A 166 -21.25 -3.24 -8.10
C GLU A 166 -20.28 -2.44 -8.99
N ARG A 167 -20.77 -1.42 -9.71
CA ARG A 167 -19.92 -0.51 -10.50
C ARG A 167 -18.86 0.17 -9.63
N PHE A 168 -19.27 0.65 -8.47
CA PHE A 168 -18.37 1.27 -7.50
C PHE A 168 -17.31 0.28 -7.02
N TRP A 169 -17.69 -0.96 -6.70
CA TRP A 169 -16.77 -2.01 -6.30
C TRP A 169 -15.74 -2.36 -7.39
N GLU A 170 -16.19 -2.51 -8.64
CA GLU A 170 -15.28 -2.76 -9.76
C GLU A 170 -14.33 -1.58 -10.01
N LYS A 171 -14.81 -0.35 -9.81
CA LYS A 171 -13.95 0.83 -9.84
C LYS A 171 -12.92 0.79 -8.72
N ALA A 172 -13.33 0.50 -7.48
CA ALA A 172 -12.43 0.37 -6.35
C ALA A 172 -11.36 -0.73 -6.57
N LYS A 173 -11.73 -1.88 -7.17
CA LYS A 173 -10.77 -2.92 -7.55
C LYS A 173 -9.76 -2.44 -8.60
N ARG A 174 -10.21 -1.69 -9.61
CA ARG A 174 -9.35 -1.10 -10.63
C ARG A 174 -8.38 -0.08 -10.04
N GLU A 175 -8.86 0.82 -9.17
CA GLU A 175 -8.02 1.78 -8.45
C GLU A 175 -7.01 1.08 -7.55
N GLY A 176 -7.43 0.06 -6.77
CA GLY A 176 -6.52 -0.73 -5.96
C GLY A 176 -5.45 -1.46 -6.79
N ARG A 177 -5.81 -1.93 -7.99
CA ARG A 177 -4.83 -2.49 -8.93
C ARG A 177 -3.88 -1.42 -9.46
N ALA A 178 -4.35 -0.23 -9.81
CA ALA A 178 -3.50 0.88 -10.25
C ALA A 178 -2.56 1.36 -9.13
N GLU A 179 -3.03 1.41 -7.88
CA GLU A 179 -2.22 1.76 -6.71
C GLU A 179 -1.11 0.71 -6.47
N PHE A 180 -1.44 -0.57 -6.63
CA PHE A 180 -0.46 -1.66 -6.60
C PHE A 180 0.56 -1.55 -7.75
N GLU A 181 0.10 -1.43 -9.00
CA GLU A 181 0.98 -1.39 -10.18
C GLU A 181 1.89 -0.15 -10.18
N SER A 182 1.39 1.00 -9.70
CA SER A 182 2.19 2.22 -9.53
C SER A 182 3.18 2.15 -8.37
N GLY A 183 3.03 1.21 -7.44
CA GLY A 183 3.91 1.04 -6.28
C GLY A 183 3.58 1.92 -5.08
N HIS A 184 2.53 2.75 -5.16
CA HIS A 184 2.11 3.61 -4.06
C HIS A 184 1.63 2.80 -2.85
N LEU A 185 0.96 1.67 -3.09
CA LEU A 185 0.54 0.75 -2.03
C LEU A 185 1.75 0.26 -1.23
N ALA A 186 2.78 -0.22 -1.93
CA ALA A 186 3.99 -0.73 -1.29
C ALA A 186 4.79 0.38 -0.58
N ALA A 187 4.78 1.60 -1.11
CA ALA A 187 5.36 2.78 -0.46
C ALA A 187 4.61 3.14 0.85
N ASN A 188 3.27 3.17 0.81
CA ASN A 188 2.42 3.46 1.96
C ASN A 188 2.65 2.45 3.10
N ILE A 189 2.78 1.15 2.77
CA ILE A 189 3.10 0.10 3.73
C ILE A 189 4.50 0.28 4.33
N THR A 190 5.46 0.76 3.54
CA THR A 190 6.85 0.98 4.01
C THR A 190 6.94 2.14 5.00
N PHE A 191 6.10 3.16 4.82
CA PHE A 191 6.11 4.40 5.61
C PHE A 191 4.74 4.65 6.24
N PRO A 192 4.30 3.81 7.20
CA PRO A 192 2.93 3.85 7.72
C PRO A 192 2.64 5.06 8.61
N VAL A 193 3.68 5.71 9.16
CA VAL A 193 3.52 6.84 10.08
C VAL A 193 3.76 8.16 9.37
N GLY A 194 2.97 9.19 9.68
CA GLY A 194 3.01 10.50 9.01
C GLY A 194 4.40 11.14 8.95
N TYR A 195 5.22 11.03 10.01
CA TYR A 195 6.58 11.56 9.99
C TYR A 195 7.55 10.79 9.08
N MET A 196 7.27 9.51 8.80
CA MET A 196 8.01 8.69 7.84
C MET A 196 7.51 8.93 6.40
N LYS A 197 6.22 9.24 6.25
CA LYS A 197 5.52 9.51 4.98
C LYS A 197 5.85 10.90 4.41
N GLN A 198 7.15 11.23 4.36
CA GLN A 198 7.65 12.44 3.71
C GLN A 198 7.65 12.24 2.19
N LEU A 199 7.31 13.29 1.44
CA LEU A 199 7.32 13.29 -0.03
C LEU A 199 8.63 12.73 -0.60
N TRP A 200 9.76 13.12 -0.01
CA TRP A 200 11.08 12.67 -0.42
C TRP A 200 11.30 11.17 -0.20
N ASN A 201 10.80 10.59 0.89
CA ASN A 201 10.95 9.16 1.17
C ASN A 201 10.14 8.31 0.18
N ILE A 202 8.91 8.75 -0.14
CA ILE A 202 8.07 8.11 -1.16
C ILE A 202 8.76 8.22 -2.53
N ALA A 203 9.22 9.42 -2.93
CA ALA A 203 9.90 9.61 -4.21
C ALA A 203 11.16 8.74 -4.34
N ARG A 204 11.98 8.65 -3.28
CA ARG A 204 13.15 7.76 -3.25
C ARG A 204 12.75 6.29 -3.40
N TYR A 205 11.69 5.86 -2.72
CA TYR A 205 11.20 4.49 -2.82
C TYR A 205 10.75 4.17 -4.25
N LEU A 206 9.92 5.03 -4.83
CA LEU A 206 9.43 4.87 -6.20
C LEU A 206 10.58 4.88 -7.21
N GLY A 207 11.57 5.76 -7.06
CA GLY A 207 12.74 5.78 -7.95
C GLY A 207 13.57 4.49 -7.93
N VAL A 208 13.79 3.89 -6.75
CA VAL A 208 14.49 2.60 -6.64
C VAL A 208 13.66 1.47 -7.24
N ARG A 209 12.35 1.45 -6.95
CA ARG A 209 11.41 0.49 -7.53
C ARG A 209 11.40 0.56 -9.05
N GLU A 210 11.29 1.77 -9.62
CA GLU A 210 11.31 2.00 -11.06
C GLU A 210 12.63 1.57 -11.69
N SER A 211 13.76 1.79 -11.02
CA SER A 211 15.06 1.26 -11.47
C SER A 211 15.05 -0.28 -11.53
N PHE A 212 14.53 -0.95 -10.49
CA PHE A 212 14.40 -2.41 -10.49
C PHE A 212 13.45 -2.91 -11.58
N ILE A 213 12.33 -2.21 -11.82
CA ILE A 213 11.40 -2.54 -12.91
C ILE A 213 12.06 -2.36 -14.28
N ALA A 214 12.79 -1.27 -14.49
CA ALA A 214 13.45 -0.96 -15.76
C ALA A 214 14.51 -2.01 -16.11
N GLU A 215 15.32 -2.44 -15.14
CA GLU A 215 16.34 -3.46 -15.32
C GLU A 215 15.74 -4.86 -15.43
N TRP A 216 14.77 -5.20 -14.58
CA TRP A 216 14.21 -6.54 -14.54
C TRP A 216 13.26 -6.79 -15.72
N GLN A 217 12.40 -5.82 -16.05
CA GLN A 217 11.28 -5.96 -17.00
C GLN A 217 10.26 -7.04 -16.58
N PRO A 218 9.43 -6.80 -15.54
CA PRO A 218 8.53 -7.80 -15.01
C PRO A 218 7.43 -8.21 -16.01
N LYS A 219 7.11 -9.50 -16.09
CA LYS A 219 6.09 -10.05 -17.02
C LYS A 219 4.68 -10.16 -16.43
N GLY A 220 4.45 -9.70 -15.21
CA GLY A 220 3.14 -9.75 -14.57
C GLY A 220 3.17 -9.35 -13.10
N GLY A 221 1.99 -9.39 -12.46
CA GLY A 221 1.81 -8.91 -11.09
C GLY A 221 2.64 -9.64 -10.03
N ILE A 222 2.95 -10.93 -10.23
CA ILE A 222 3.78 -11.70 -9.29
C ILE A 222 5.22 -11.15 -9.26
N GLU A 223 5.80 -10.91 -10.44
CA GLU A 223 7.16 -10.34 -10.51
C GLU A 223 7.17 -8.90 -9.97
N ILE A 224 6.12 -8.12 -10.22
CA ILE A 224 5.96 -6.76 -9.64
C ILE A 224 5.92 -6.84 -8.10
N ALA A 225 5.12 -7.73 -7.52
CA ALA A 225 5.03 -7.88 -6.06
C ALA A 225 6.38 -8.30 -5.42
N LEU A 226 7.15 -9.15 -6.12
CA LEU A 226 8.49 -9.52 -5.67
C LEU A 226 9.48 -8.35 -5.79
N ILE A 227 9.36 -7.51 -6.82
CA ILE A 227 10.14 -6.27 -6.93
C ILE A 227 9.77 -5.30 -5.80
N ASP A 228 8.48 -5.17 -5.46
CA ASP A 228 8.03 -4.33 -4.34
C ASP A 228 8.65 -4.80 -3.02
N MET A 229 8.63 -6.12 -2.76
CA MET A 229 9.28 -6.73 -1.59
C MET A 229 10.79 -6.53 -1.60
N LEU A 230 11.43 -6.55 -2.79
CA LEU A 230 12.85 -6.27 -2.95
C LEU A 230 13.18 -4.81 -2.59
N ALA A 231 12.40 -3.85 -3.10
CA ALA A 231 12.53 -2.44 -2.77
C ALA A 231 12.28 -2.18 -1.27
N GLN A 232 11.21 -2.76 -0.70
CA GLN A 232 10.90 -2.65 0.73
C GLN A 232 12.05 -3.15 1.61
N SER A 233 12.55 -4.36 1.34
CA SER A 233 13.66 -4.94 2.11
C SER A 233 14.96 -4.14 1.97
N TYR A 234 15.23 -3.57 0.79
CA TYR A 234 16.36 -2.67 0.58
C TYR A 234 16.26 -1.40 1.44
N PHE A 235 15.11 -0.73 1.45
CA PHE A 235 14.90 0.47 2.27
C PHE A 235 14.99 0.18 3.76
N GLN A 236 14.39 -0.93 4.22
CA GLN A 236 14.48 -1.33 5.61
C GLN A 236 15.93 -1.67 6.00
N TRP A 237 16.68 -2.35 5.13
CA TRP A 237 18.11 -2.59 5.36
C TRP A 237 18.90 -1.28 5.48
N GLN A 238 18.71 -0.32 4.56
CA GLN A 238 19.37 0.99 4.62
C GLN A 238 19.02 1.75 5.90
N TYR A 239 17.73 1.75 6.29
CA TYR A 239 17.28 2.39 7.52
C TYR A 239 17.98 1.80 8.75
N TRP A 240 17.99 0.47 8.90
CA TRP A 240 18.60 -0.17 10.06
C TRP A 240 20.12 -0.02 10.07
N LEU A 241 20.77 -0.03 8.90
CA LEU A 241 22.19 0.28 8.77
C LEU A 241 22.50 1.71 9.24
N GLU A 242 21.68 2.68 8.85
CA GLU A 242 21.77 4.07 9.31
C GLU A 242 21.57 4.16 10.83
N GLN A 243 20.59 3.42 11.39
CA GLN A 243 20.38 3.37 12.84
C GLN A 243 21.59 2.80 13.58
N THR A 244 22.21 1.73 13.06
CA THR A 244 23.45 1.19 13.63
C THR A 244 24.55 2.25 13.66
N VAL A 245 24.76 2.97 12.54
CA VAL A 245 25.81 4.01 12.46
C VAL A 245 25.50 5.19 13.37
N LYS A 246 24.24 5.64 13.44
CA LYS A 246 23.84 6.76 14.31
C LYS A 246 24.03 6.42 15.79
N ARG A 247 23.69 5.19 16.20
CA ARG A 247 23.77 4.74 17.59
C ARG A 247 25.17 4.37 18.04
N SER A 248 26.02 3.91 17.13
CA SER A 248 27.42 3.63 17.44
C SER A 248 28.27 4.88 17.62
N GLN A 249 27.75 6.06 17.27
CA GLN A 249 28.43 7.31 17.55
C GLN A 249 28.65 7.45 19.06
N THR A 250 29.88 7.72 19.46
CA THR A 250 30.29 7.91 20.86
C THR A 250 29.73 9.17 21.52
N ARG A 251 28.81 9.87 20.85
CA ARG A 251 28.16 11.03 21.45
C ARG A 251 27.23 10.53 22.55
N PRO A 252 27.37 11.02 23.80
CA PRO A 252 26.41 10.70 24.84
C PRO A 252 25.03 11.12 24.34
N ARG A 253 24.05 10.24 24.52
CA ARG A 253 22.67 10.53 24.16
C ARG A 253 22.21 11.75 24.94
N GLU A 254 21.89 12.83 24.23
CA GLU A 254 21.27 14.00 24.84
C GLU A 254 19.80 13.66 25.12
N GLU A 255 19.41 13.70 26.39
CA GLU A 255 18.01 13.58 26.77
C GLU A 255 17.29 14.89 26.40
N HIS A 256 16.20 14.77 25.63
CA HIS A 256 15.37 15.93 25.31
C HIS A 256 14.79 16.53 26.60
N PRO A 257 14.78 17.87 26.78
CA PRO A 257 14.25 18.51 27.99
C PRO A 257 12.83 18.05 28.33
N ASP A 258 11.94 18.01 27.34
CA ASP A 258 10.55 17.59 27.51
C ASP A 258 10.43 16.14 28.01
N TYR A 259 11.34 15.27 27.58
CA TYR A 259 11.34 13.88 28.04
C TYR A 259 11.73 13.78 29.51
N LYS A 260 12.71 14.59 29.93
CA LYS A 260 13.14 14.70 31.32
C LYS A 260 12.05 15.29 32.21
N GLU A 261 11.33 16.29 31.70
CA GLU A 261 10.16 16.87 32.37
C GLU A 261 9.03 15.87 32.48
N TRP A 262 8.71 15.16 31.40
CA TRP A 262 7.71 14.09 31.39
C TRP A 262 8.06 12.98 32.40
N GLN A 263 9.32 12.53 32.46
CA GLN A 263 9.77 11.56 33.47
C GLN A 263 9.60 12.08 34.90
N ARG A 264 9.89 13.37 35.14
CA ARG A 264 9.71 14.02 36.45
C ARG A 264 8.24 14.10 36.86
N LEU A 265 7.39 14.64 35.98
CA LEU A 265 5.94 14.72 36.21
C LEU A 265 5.38 13.34 36.48
N ARG A 266 5.80 12.34 35.70
CA ARG A 266 5.34 10.97 35.89
C ARG A 266 5.78 10.37 37.21
N LYS A 267 7.03 10.53 37.64
CA LYS A 267 7.47 10.02 38.95
C LYS A 267 6.57 10.54 40.07
N LYS A 268 6.16 11.81 39.97
CA LYS A 268 5.20 12.44 40.87
C LYS A 268 3.80 11.82 40.79
N TYR A 269 3.28 11.57 39.58
CA TYR A 269 1.94 10.99 39.40
C TYR A 269 1.85 9.48 39.68
N ASN A 270 2.92 8.70 39.45
CA ASN A 270 2.97 7.27 39.77
C ASN A 270 2.87 7.00 41.29
N GLU A 271 3.25 7.97 42.13
CA GLU A 271 3.13 7.87 43.59
C GLU A 271 1.68 8.09 44.06
N GLU A 272 0.82 8.72 43.24
CA GLU A 272 -0.52 9.19 43.64
C GLU A 272 -1.68 8.66 42.78
N SER A 273 -1.44 7.97 41.64
CA SER A 273 -2.48 7.74 40.62
C SER A 273 -2.59 6.32 40.08
N TRP A 274 -3.83 5.89 39.83
CA TRP A 274 -4.28 4.68 39.12
C TRP A 274 -3.89 4.63 37.62
N MET A 275 -2.89 5.41 37.19
CA MET A 275 -2.40 5.48 35.81
C MET A 275 -1.44 4.30 35.49
N ASP A 276 -1.59 3.18 36.20
CA ASP A 276 -0.89 1.92 36.00
C ASP A 276 -1.52 1.19 34.80
N GLY A 277 -1.35 1.77 33.62
CA GLY A 277 -1.98 1.32 32.37
C GLY A 277 -1.49 2.04 31.12
N TYR A 278 -0.71 3.11 31.24
CA TYR A 278 -0.07 3.73 30.09
C TYR A 278 1.07 2.85 29.59
N TRP A 279 0.97 2.41 28.33
CA TRP A 279 2.00 1.62 27.66
C TRP A 279 3.33 2.37 27.67
N LEU A 280 4.26 1.91 28.51
CA LEU A 280 5.62 2.39 28.46
C LEU A 280 6.31 1.78 27.23
N PRO A 281 6.92 2.59 26.35
CA PRO A 281 7.89 2.05 25.42
C PRO A 281 8.98 1.35 26.26
N PRO A 282 9.24 0.05 26.05
CA PRO A 282 10.26 -0.66 26.81
C PRO A 282 11.61 0.02 26.63
N TYR A 283 12.32 0.25 27.73
CA TYR A 283 13.67 0.79 27.70
C TYR A 283 14.65 -0.30 27.26
N VAL A 284 15.45 0.00 26.25
CA VAL A 284 16.53 -0.85 25.78
C VAL A 284 17.83 -0.09 26.02
N SER A 285 18.86 -0.76 26.57
CA SER A 285 20.18 -0.15 26.72
C SER A 285 20.74 0.23 25.35
N GLU A 286 21.60 1.26 25.27
CA GLU A 286 22.11 1.70 23.96
C GLU A 286 22.86 0.57 23.25
N GLN A 287 23.62 -0.23 24.00
CA GLN A 287 24.30 -1.42 23.49
C GLN A 287 23.30 -2.42 22.88
N ALA A 288 22.23 -2.75 23.60
CA ALA A 288 21.21 -3.66 23.09
C ALA A 288 20.45 -3.06 21.89
N ALA A 289 20.29 -1.73 21.84
CA ALA A 289 19.67 -1.04 20.70
C ALA A 289 20.56 -1.07 19.45
N ILE A 290 21.88 -0.94 19.61
CA ILE A 290 22.86 -1.10 18.53
C ILE A 290 22.83 -2.54 18.01
N GLU A 291 22.91 -3.52 18.90
CA GLU A 291 22.86 -4.95 18.55
C GLU A 291 21.56 -5.29 17.83
N HIS A 292 20.42 -4.80 18.33
CA HIS A 292 19.13 -4.97 17.69
C HIS A 292 19.11 -4.34 16.29
N ALA A 293 19.65 -3.14 16.11
CA ALA A 293 19.73 -2.50 14.80
C ALA A 293 20.58 -3.32 13.81
N VAL A 294 21.72 -3.86 14.25
CA VAL A 294 22.56 -4.75 13.44
C VAL A 294 21.81 -6.02 13.04
N GLN A 295 21.12 -6.66 14.00
CA GLN A 295 20.33 -7.87 13.73
C GLN A 295 19.20 -7.59 12.72
N MET A 296 18.52 -6.46 12.84
CA MET A 296 17.48 -6.07 11.89
C MET A 296 18.05 -5.77 10.51
N ALA A 297 19.22 -5.10 10.42
CA ALA A 297 19.90 -4.88 9.16
C ALA A 297 20.26 -6.21 8.46
N ASP A 298 20.85 -7.17 9.18
CA ASP A 298 21.15 -8.50 8.66
C ASP A 298 19.87 -9.24 8.22
N ARG A 299 18.81 -9.19 9.03
CA ARG A 299 17.52 -9.81 8.71
C ARG A 299 16.96 -9.29 7.38
N PHE A 300 16.94 -7.97 7.18
CA PHE A 300 16.39 -7.38 5.95
C PHE A 300 17.30 -7.62 4.75
N ASN A 301 18.63 -7.66 4.93
CA ASN A 301 19.56 -8.07 3.88
C ASN A 301 19.28 -9.52 3.42
N ARG A 302 19.04 -10.44 4.37
CA ARG A 302 18.69 -11.83 4.04
C ARG A 302 17.35 -11.93 3.30
N ILE A 303 16.35 -11.13 3.68
CA ILE A 303 15.07 -11.07 2.96
C ILE A 303 15.32 -10.57 1.53
N PHE A 304 16.08 -9.49 1.36
CA PHE A 304 16.46 -8.95 0.05
C PHE A 304 17.11 -10.02 -0.84
N MET A 305 18.14 -10.71 -0.33
CA MET A 305 18.86 -11.75 -1.08
C MET A 305 17.98 -12.96 -1.41
N ARG A 306 17.05 -13.32 -0.51
CA ARG A 306 16.08 -14.41 -0.76
C ARG A 306 15.08 -14.01 -1.85
N THR A 307 14.55 -12.81 -1.80
CA THR A 307 13.59 -12.29 -2.80
C THR A 307 14.24 -12.20 -4.18
N LEU A 308 15.47 -11.71 -4.26
CA LEU A 308 16.23 -11.67 -5.51
C LEU A 308 16.45 -13.07 -6.09
N ARG A 309 16.75 -14.07 -5.24
CA ARG A 309 16.85 -15.46 -5.66
C ARG A 309 15.52 -15.99 -6.20
N GLN A 310 14.41 -15.72 -5.51
CA GLN A 310 13.07 -16.13 -5.95
C GLN A 310 12.71 -15.54 -7.31
N LEU A 311 13.01 -14.26 -7.55
CA LEU A 311 12.84 -13.63 -8.87
C LEU A 311 13.61 -14.37 -9.96
N ARG A 312 14.88 -14.67 -9.71
CA ARG A 312 15.72 -15.43 -10.64
C ARG A 312 15.19 -16.83 -10.88
N ASP A 313 14.79 -17.52 -9.82
CA ASP A 313 14.28 -18.89 -9.91
C ASP A 313 12.96 -18.94 -10.69
N LEU A 314 12.08 -17.94 -10.55
CA LEU A 314 10.86 -17.82 -11.37
C LEU A 314 11.17 -17.70 -12.87
N ARG A 315 12.23 -16.98 -13.26
CA ARG A 315 12.65 -16.91 -14.67
C ARG A 315 13.27 -18.21 -15.15
N ARG A 316 14.08 -18.85 -14.32
CA ARG A 316 14.77 -20.10 -14.66
C ARG A 316 13.82 -21.27 -14.78
N TYR A 317 12.84 -21.35 -13.87
CA TYR A 317 11.87 -22.43 -13.77
C TYR A 317 10.46 -22.00 -14.18
N SER A 318 10.35 -20.95 -15.01
CA SER A 318 9.08 -20.51 -15.57
C SER A 318 8.33 -21.74 -16.07
N PRO A 319 7.06 -21.94 -15.66
CA PRO A 319 6.38 -23.23 -15.77
C PRO A 319 6.52 -23.76 -17.18
N VAL A 320 7.09 -24.96 -17.29
CA VAL A 320 7.01 -25.76 -18.52
C VAL A 320 5.52 -26.01 -18.73
N THR A 321 4.87 -25.13 -19.49
CA THR A 321 3.51 -25.35 -19.94
C THR A 321 3.57 -26.55 -20.87
N ILE A 322 3.25 -27.72 -20.34
CA ILE A 322 3.02 -28.93 -21.13
C ILE A 322 1.74 -28.68 -21.92
N ASN A 323 1.85 -27.93 -23.02
CA ASN A 323 0.73 -27.61 -23.90
C ASN A 323 0.27 -28.84 -24.72
N ASN A 324 1.02 -29.93 -24.68
CA ASN A 324 0.63 -31.24 -25.21
C ASN A 324 1.19 -32.35 -24.31
N PRO A 325 0.35 -33.16 -23.61
CA PRO A 325 0.84 -34.27 -22.78
C PRO A 325 1.55 -35.37 -23.61
N SER A 326 1.43 -35.34 -24.94
CA SER A 326 2.11 -36.24 -25.88
C SER A 326 3.40 -35.69 -26.48
N GLN A 327 3.72 -34.40 -26.29
CA GLN A 327 4.95 -33.78 -26.79
C GLN A 327 5.67 -33.07 -25.65
N VAL A 328 6.66 -33.77 -25.10
CA VAL A 328 7.57 -33.20 -24.11
C VAL A 328 8.62 -32.37 -24.87
N ASN A 329 8.36 -31.07 -25.03
CA ASN A 329 9.37 -30.13 -25.50
C ASN A 329 10.30 -29.79 -24.33
N ILE A 330 11.38 -30.56 -24.19
CA ILE A 330 12.50 -30.20 -23.29
C ILE A 330 13.35 -29.17 -24.01
N ALA A 331 12.89 -27.92 -24.03
CA ALA A 331 13.70 -26.80 -24.48
C ALA A 331 14.07 -25.95 -23.26
N ASN A 332 15.10 -26.37 -22.53
CA ASN A 332 15.84 -25.45 -21.67
C ASN A 332 17.31 -25.54 -22.11
N GLU A 333 17.82 -24.39 -22.58
CA GLU A 333 19.23 -24.09 -22.86
C GLU A 333 19.85 -24.75 -24.10
N GLY A 334 19.56 -24.20 -25.30
CA GLY A 334 20.45 -24.28 -26.48
C GLY A 334 20.70 -25.66 -27.10
N GLY A 335 20.13 -26.73 -26.56
CA GLY A 335 20.22 -28.09 -27.10
C GLY A 335 19.41 -28.22 -28.39
N GLN A 336 20.09 -28.68 -29.44
CA GLN A 336 19.51 -29.03 -30.73
C GLN A 336 18.23 -29.87 -30.56
N GLN A 337 17.14 -29.43 -31.18
CA GLN A 337 15.89 -30.18 -31.21
C GLN A 337 16.12 -31.49 -31.98
N ILE A 338 16.20 -32.61 -31.25
CA ILE A 338 16.09 -33.93 -31.86
C ILE A 338 14.61 -34.27 -31.89
N ASN A 339 13.98 -34.02 -33.04
CA ASN A 339 12.68 -34.58 -33.34
C ASN A 339 12.85 -36.11 -33.39
N VAL A 340 12.54 -36.80 -32.30
CA VAL A 340 12.31 -38.25 -32.32
C VAL A 340 10.93 -38.45 -32.95
N ALA A 341 10.85 -38.21 -34.25
CA ALA A 341 9.77 -38.77 -35.04
C ALA A 341 9.93 -40.28 -34.90
N LYS A 342 8.98 -40.94 -34.22
CA LYS A 342 8.78 -42.38 -34.41
C LYS A 342 8.46 -42.53 -35.89
N THR A 343 9.47 -42.89 -36.68
CA THR A 343 9.33 -43.25 -38.09
C THR A 343 8.20 -44.27 -38.15
N GLU A 344 7.19 -44.03 -39.00
CA GLU A 344 6.03 -44.91 -39.15
C GLU A 344 6.38 -46.34 -39.59
N GLU A 345 7.66 -46.61 -39.87
CA GLU A 345 8.19 -47.92 -40.22
C GLU A 345 7.91 -48.99 -39.16
N GLU A 346 7.92 -48.67 -37.85
CA GLU A 346 7.58 -49.66 -36.81
C GLU A 346 6.08 -49.99 -36.75
N LYS A 347 5.19 -49.09 -37.21
CA LYS A 347 3.75 -49.38 -37.26
C LYS A 347 3.39 -50.24 -38.48
N ASN A 348 4.11 -50.11 -39.59
CA ASN A 348 3.90 -50.96 -40.76
C ASN A 348 4.54 -52.35 -40.62
N ALA A 349 5.64 -52.49 -39.87
CA ALA A 349 6.26 -53.80 -39.63
C ALA A 349 5.35 -54.77 -38.83
N LYS A 350 4.49 -54.25 -37.93
CA LYS A 350 3.55 -55.10 -37.16
C LYS A 350 2.27 -55.47 -37.92
N LYS A 351 1.98 -54.84 -39.05
CA LYS A 351 0.75 -55.10 -39.82
C LYS A 351 0.90 -56.16 -40.91
N ILE A 352 2.13 -56.65 -41.14
CA ILE A 352 2.45 -57.65 -42.16
C ILE A 352 2.53 -59.08 -41.56
N THR A 353 2.54 -59.22 -40.23
CA THR A 353 2.63 -60.52 -39.53
C THR A 353 1.35 -60.95 -38.79
N SER A 354 0.18 -60.44 -39.18
CA SER A 354 -1.12 -60.88 -38.66
C SER A 354 -2.04 -61.41 -39.74
#